data_AF-A0A6V7C7K9-F1
#
_entry.id   AF-A0A6V7C7K9-F1
#
_cell.length_a   1.000
_cell.length_b   1.000
_cell.length_c   1.000
_cell.angle_alpha   90.00
_cell.angle_beta   90.00
_cell.angle_gamma   90.00
#
_symmetry.space_group_name_H-M   'P 1'
#
loop_
_entity.id
_entity.type
_entity.pdbx_description
1 polymer ?
#
loop_
_entity_poly.entity_id
_entity_poly.type
_entity_poly.pdbx_seq_one_letter_code
_entity_poly.pdbx_strand_id
1 'polypeptide(L)'
;MAAKVNATLYPSRASFNADAAMVGIQVFTTNMLGKMNVRIAIDNWIGTKETMEINVKQLGGLLQVDKDYVSEHGVRVGVFQAIHDGPYPGKFYKNSGECCYALSDLYFSWQYGRDTADRRGELDYIVHDQAFGLITTDDPKGAMAYLRARGKHD
;
A
#
# COMPACT_ATOMS: atom_id res chain seq x y z
N MET A 1 -10.18 12.44 11.67
CA MET A 1 -9.65 12.63 10.31
C MET A 1 -8.36 11.83 10.19
N ALA A 2 -8.12 11.16 9.07
CA ALA A 2 -6.88 10.42 8.82
C ALA A 2 -6.30 10.89 7.48
N ALA A 3 -4.98 10.91 7.37
CA ALA A 3 -4.28 11.28 6.14
C ALA A 3 -3.23 10.22 5.80
N LYS A 4 -3.01 9.98 4.50
CA LYS A 4 -1.86 9.20 4.05
C LYS A 4 -0.59 10.02 4.28
N VAL A 5 0.42 9.36 4.83
CA VAL A 5 1.69 9.98 5.22
C VAL A 5 2.81 9.35 4.41
N ASN A 6 3.71 10.18 3.87
CA ASN A 6 4.88 9.70 3.15
C ASN A 6 5.99 9.29 4.15
N ALA A 7 6.37 8.02 4.11
CA ALA A 7 7.36 7.42 4.99
C ALA A 7 8.73 8.08 4.97
N THR A 8 9.11 8.63 3.82
CA THR A 8 10.41 9.30 3.69
C THR A 8 10.40 10.70 4.31
N LEU A 9 9.23 11.33 4.42
CA LEU A 9 9.08 12.67 5.01
C LEU A 9 8.86 12.59 6.53
N TYR A 10 8.07 11.61 6.98
CA TYR A 10 7.75 11.42 8.40
C TYR A 10 8.13 10.01 8.87
N PRO A 11 9.42 9.73 9.12
CA PRO A 11 9.90 8.40 9.50
C PRO A 11 9.49 7.97 10.92
N SER A 12 8.87 8.86 11.71
CA SER A 12 8.35 8.56 13.04
C SER A 12 7.02 9.27 13.32
N ARG A 13 6.19 8.70 14.21
CA ARG A 13 4.93 9.34 14.61
C ARG A 13 5.13 10.71 15.24
N ALA A 14 6.23 10.89 15.98
CA ALA A 14 6.60 12.16 16.61
C ALA A 14 6.86 13.26 15.58
N SER A 15 7.55 12.93 14.47
CA SER A 15 7.79 13.89 13.39
C SER A 15 6.50 14.35 12.72
N PHE A 16 5.52 13.44 12.54
CA PHE A 16 4.22 13.81 11.98
C PHE A 16 3.38 14.64 12.97
N ASN A 17 3.40 14.30 14.25
CA ASN A 17 2.67 15.03 15.29
C ASN A 17 3.11 16.49 15.45
N ALA A 18 4.37 16.80 15.13
CA ALA A 18 4.87 18.17 15.15
C ALA A 18 4.14 19.08 14.14
N ASP A 19 3.70 18.50 13.02
CA ASP A 19 3.07 19.24 11.92
C ASP A 19 1.54 19.04 11.88
N ALA A 20 1.03 17.91 12.39
CA ALA A 20 -0.38 17.57 12.32
C ALA A 20 -0.86 16.69 13.49
N ALA A 21 -1.90 17.16 14.19
CA ALA A 21 -2.59 16.41 15.25
C ALA A 21 -3.74 15.54 14.68
N MET A 22 -3.43 14.60 13.79
CA MET A 22 -4.41 13.65 13.23
C MET A 22 -3.83 12.23 13.06
N VAL A 23 -4.68 11.25 12.72
CA VAL A 23 -4.23 9.86 12.45
C VAL A 23 -3.43 9.83 11.15
N GLY A 24 -2.23 9.24 11.19
CA GLY A 24 -1.37 9.12 10.02
C GLY A 24 -1.35 7.68 9.50
N ILE A 25 -1.80 7.47 8.26
CA ILE A 25 -1.66 6.19 7.57
C ILE A 25 -0.32 6.20 6.85
N GLN A 26 0.68 5.59 7.45
CA GLN A 26 2.01 5.48 6.87
C GLN A 26 1.99 4.62 5.61
N VAL A 27 2.53 5.13 4.50
CA VAL A 27 2.51 4.45 3.20
C VAL A 27 3.89 3.94 2.83
N PHE A 28 3.98 2.64 2.56
CA PHE A 28 5.19 1.96 2.14
C PHE A 28 5.02 1.35 0.74
N THR A 29 5.98 1.63 -0.15
CA THR A 29 6.05 1.13 -1.52
C THR A 29 7.44 0.58 -1.83
N THR A 30 7.55 -0.35 -2.77
CA THR A 30 8.81 -1.09 -2.99
C THR A 30 9.99 -0.20 -3.39
N ASN A 31 9.75 0.91 -4.10
CA ASN A 31 10.77 1.90 -4.41
C ASN A 31 11.36 2.64 -3.19
N MET A 32 10.74 2.55 -2.01
CA MET A 32 11.29 3.11 -0.77
C MET A 32 12.43 2.26 -0.18
N LEU A 33 12.54 0.98 -0.57
CA LEU A 33 13.64 0.10 -0.13
C LEU A 33 15.02 0.66 -0.53
N GLY A 34 15.10 1.40 -1.64
CA GLY A 34 16.31 2.10 -2.06
C GLY A 34 16.51 3.49 -1.46
N LYS A 35 15.58 3.99 -0.63
CA LYS A 35 15.58 5.36 -0.09
C LYS A 35 15.65 5.41 1.43
N MET A 36 15.17 4.37 2.12
CA MET A 36 15.09 4.32 3.58
C MET A 36 15.06 2.88 4.09
N ASN A 37 15.32 2.70 5.39
CA ASN A 37 15.07 1.43 6.06
C ASN A 37 13.57 1.33 6.42
N VAL A 38 12.83 0.56 5.63
CA VAL A 38 11.38 0.38 5.80
C VAL A 38 11.03 -0.21 7.17
N ARG A 39 11.76 -1.24 7.64
CA ARG A 39 11.50 -1.89 8.92
C ARG A 39 11.63 -0.92 10.10
N ILE A 40 12.70 -0.13 10.14
CA ILE A 40 12.91 0.86 11.21
C ILE A 40 11.77 1.89 11.22
N ALA A 41 11.32 2.34 10.05
CA ALA A 41 10.20 3.27 9.98
C ALA A 41 8.87 2.63 10.40
N ILE A 42 8.66 1.35 10.12
CA ILE A 42 7.51 0.60 10.67
C ILE A 42 7.60 0.59 12.20
N ASP A 43 8.74 0.22 12.78
CA ASP A 43 8.93 0.11 14.22
C ASP A 43 8.66 1.43 14.95
N ASN A 44 9.03 2.56 14.34
CA ASN A 44 8.77 3.91 14.87
C ASN A 44 7.28 4.30 14.91
N TRP A 45 6.42 3.55 14.21
CA TRP A 45 4.98 3.81 14.14
C TRP A 45 4.13 2.68 14.73
N ILE A 46 4.65 1.45 14.82
CA ILE A 46 3.87 0.24 15.13
C ILE A 46 3.22 0.27 16.52
N GLY A 47 3.83 0.99 17.47
CA GLY A 47 3.28 1.20 18.81
C GLY A 47 1.97 2.00 18.83
N THR A 48 1.69 2.81 17.81
CA THR A 48 0.48 3.65 17.74
C THR A 48 -0.79 2.84 17.45
N LYS A 49 -0.64 1.64 16.89
CA LYS A 49 -1.72 0.82 16.34
C LYS A 49 -2.56 1.50 15.25
N GLU A 50 -2.09 2.63 14.72
CA GLU A 50 -2.68 3.26 13.53
C GLU A 50 -2.49 2.36 12.31
N THR A 51 -3.45 2.35 11.38
CA THR A 51 -3.37 1.54 10.15
C THR A 51 -2.15 1.94 9.33
N MET A 52 -1.44 0.96 8.77
CA MET A 52 -0.32 1.20 7.84
C MET A 52 -0.68 0.66 6.45
N GLU A 53 -0.38 1.41 5.40
CA GLU A 53 -0.52 0.95 4.02
C GLU A 53 0.80 0.35 3.54
N ILE A 54 0.82 -0.95 3.30
CA ILE A 54 2.01 -1.66 2.81
C ILE A 54 1.67 -2.27 1.45
N ASN A 55 2.16 -1.64 0.39
CA ASN A 55 1.81 -1.98 -0.99
C ASN A 55 2.60 -3.20 -1.49
N VAL A 56 2.19 -4.39 -1.02
CA VAL A 56 2.67 -5.68 -1.52
C VAL A 56 2.04 -5.93 -2.89
N LYS A 57 2.88 -6.12 -3.91
CA LYS A 57 2.44 -6.24 -5.31
C LYS A 57 2.06 -7.66 -5.73
N GLN A 58 2.65 -8.68 -5.11
CA GLN A 58 2.41 -10.09 -5.39
C GLN A 58 2.65 -10.92 -4.14
N LEU A 59 2.11 -12.13 -4.08
CA LEU A 59 2.39 -13.06 -2.99
C LEU A 59 3.90 -13.32 -2.90
N GLY A 60 4.47 -13.16 -1.70
CA GLY A 60 5.92 -13.30 -1.49
C GLY A 60 6.75 -12.16 -2.12
N GLY A 61 6.11 -11.05 -2.49
CA GLY A 61 6.79 -9.86 -3.03
C GLY A 61 7.65 -9.14 -1.99
N LEU A 62 8.33 -8.08 -2.43
CA LEU A 62 9.41 -7.43 -1.68
C LEU A 62 9.03 -6.91 -0.27
N LEU A 63 7.76 -6.52 -0.06
CA LEU A 63 7.26 -6.01 1.22
C LEU A 63 6.40 -7.02 2.00
N GLN A 64 6.33 -8.28 1.56
CA GLN A 64 5.49 -9.30 2.21
C GLN A 64 5.87 -9.47 3.69
N VAL A 65 7.17 -9.61 3.99
CA VAL A 65 7.68 -9.80 5.36
C VAL A 65 7.34 -8.61 6.27
N ASP A 66 7.30 -7.40 5.71
CA ASP A 66 6.92 -6.19 6.45
C ASP A 66 5.42 -6.14 6.72
N LYS A 67 4.60 -6.50 5.72
CA LYS A 67 3.15 -6.62 5.88
C LYS A 67 2.79 -7.67 6.94
N ASP A 68 3.41 -8.84 6.87
CA ASP A 68 3.14 -9.95 7.80
C ASP A 68 3.53 -9.55 9.23
N TYR A 69 4.71 -8.96 9.41
CA TYR A 69 5.15 -8.43 10.71
C TYR A 69 4.17 -7.41 11.32
N VAL A 70 3.70 -6.43 10.53
CA VAL A 70 2.75 -5.43 11.01
C VAL A 70 1.42 -6.09 11.42
N SER A 71 0.95 -7.05 10.64
CA SER A 71 -0.25 -7.82 10.95
C SER A 71 -0.10 -8.65 12.24
N GLU A 72 1.03 -9.33 12.43
CA GLU A 72 1.34 -10.11 13.64
C GLU A 72 1.38 -9.25 14.91
N HIS A 73 1.71 -7.96 14.77
CA HIS A 73 1.66 -6.98 15.86
C HIS A 73 0.26 -6.40 16.09
N GLY A 74 -0.77 -6.95 15.45
CA GLY A 74 -2.16 -6.52 15.60
C GLY A 74 -2.45 -5.15 15.00
N VAL A 75 -1.61 -4.68 14.07
CA VAL A 75 -1.85 -3.45 13.33
C VAL A 75 -2.57 -3.78 12.04
N ARG A 76 -3.69 -3.09 11.78
CA ARG A 76 -4.42 -3.25 10.53
C ARG A 76 -3.53 -2.81 9.37
N VAL A 77 -3.38 -3.68 8.37
CA VAL A 77 -2.62 -3.38 7.15
C VAL A 77 -3.57 -3.03 6.01
N GLY A 78 -3.32 -1.91 5.36
CA GLY A 78 -4.02 -1.46 4.16
C GLY A 78 -3.21 -1.63 2.88
N VAL A 79 -3.90 -1.48 1.76
CA VAL A 79 -3.31 -1.48 0.41
C VAL A 79 -4.03 -0.46 -0.47
N PHE A 80 -3.31 0.11 -1.42
CA PHE A 80 -3.91 0.85 -2.53
C PHE A 80 -4.24 -0.09 -3.69
N GLN A 81 -5.50 -0.09 -4.14
CA GLN A 81 -5.96 -0.81 -5.32
C GLN A 81 -5.48 -0.09 -6.58
N ALA A 82 -4.51 -0.66 -7.28
CA ALA A 82 -3.93 -0.08 -8.48
C ALA A 82 -4.81 -0.34 -9.71
N ILE A 83 -5.85 0.48 -9.92
CA ILE A 83 -6.76 0.41 -11.06
C ILE A 83 -6.20 1.24 -12.22
N HIS A 84 -6.09 0.62 -13.39
CA HIS A 84 -5.69 1.29 -14.63
C HIS A 84 -6.59 2.50 -14.93
N ASP A 85 -6.02 3.68 -15.05
CA ASP A 85 -6.71 4.94 -15.37
C ASP A 85 -6.29 5.55 -16.72
N GLY A 86 -5.34 4.91 -17.42
CA GLY A 86 -4.85 5.35 -18.72
C GLY A 86 -5.83 5.09 -19.88
N PRO A 87 -5.61 5.72 -21.05
CA PRO A 87 -6.43 5.56 -22.25
C PRO A 87 -6.22 4.22 -22.96
N TYR A 88 -5.26 3.41 -22.52
CA TYR A 88 -4.97 2.09 -23.07
C TYR A 88 -5.12 1.00 -21.98
N PRO A 89 -5.53 -0.24 -22.35
CA PRO A 89 -5.59 -1.35 -21.41
C PRO A 89 -4.24 -1.56 -20.71
N GLY A 90 -4.27 -1.69 -19.38
CA GLY A 90 -3.06 -1.96 -18.60
C GLY A 90 -2.18 -0.73 -18.33
N LYS A 91 -2.64 0.49 -18.64
CA LYS A 91 -1.85 1.72 -18.52
C LYS A 91 -2.38 2.68 -17.47
N PHE A 92 -1.47 3.51 -16.97
CA PHE A 92 -1.72 4.53 -15.95
C PHE A 92 -1.22 5.90 -16.41
N TYR A 93 -1.89 6.96 -15.99
CA TYR A 93 -1.34 8.31 -16.08
C TYR A 93 -0.28 8.52 -15.00
N LYS A 94 0.79 9.26 -15.34
CA LYS A 94 1.70 9.79 -14.31
C LYS A 94 0.98 10.87 -13.49
N ASN A 95 1.47 11.13 -12.29
CA ASN A 95 1.01 12.27 -11.47
C ASN A 95 1.22 13.64 -12.14
N SER A 96 2.07 13.74 -13.17
CA SER A 96 2.21 14.93 -14.02
C SER A 96 1.11 15.09 -15.08
N GLY A 97 0.20 14.11 -15.21
CA GLY A 97 -0.81 14.06 -16.28
C GLY A 97 -0.28 13.47 -17.60
N GLU A 98 1.01 13.12 -17.68
CA GLU A 98 1.58 12.47 -18.85
C GLU A 98 1.07 11.02 -18.99
N CYS A 99 0.61 10.69 -20.18
CA CYS A 99 0.38 9.31 -20.58
C CYS A 99 1.69 8.65 -21.05
N CYS A 100 1.94 7.36 -20.81
CA CYS A 100 1.39 6.50 -19.77
C CYS A 100 2.48 5.50 -19.38
N TYR A 101 2.39 4.93 -18.18
CA TYR A 101 3.24 3.80 -17.76
C TYR A 101 2.40 2.55 -17.49
N ALA A 102 3.00 1.36 -17.54
CA ALA A 102 2.42 0.13 -17.01
C ALA A 102 3.04 -0.19 -15.64
N LEU A 103 2.34 -0.92 -14.77
CA LEU A 103 2.92 -1.34 -13.48
C LEU A 103 4.19 -2.18 -13.65
N SER A 104 4.32 -2.88 -14.79
CA SER A 104 5.55 -3.59 -15.18
C SER A 104 6.77 -2.68 -15.27
N ASP A 105 6.56 -1.41 -15.63
CA ASP A 105 7.63 -0.41 -15.72
C ASP A 105 8.08 0.04 -14.32
N LEU A 106 7.25 -0.23 -13.29
CA LEU A 106 7.53 0.07 -11.89
C LEU A 106 7.99 -1.15 -11.09
N TYR A 107 8.27 -2.28 -11.74
CA TYR A 107 8.83 -3.45 -11.06
C TYR A 107 10.19 -3.09 -10.45
N PHE A 108 10.28 -3.25 -9.13
CA PHE A 108 11.46 -2.87 -8.37
C PHE A 108 12.29 -4.12 -8.09
N SER A 109 13.61 -3.99 -8.25
CA SER A 109 14.58 -5.01 -7.84
C SER A 109 15.31 -4.50 -6.61
N TRP A 110 15.44 -5.34 -5.60
CA TRP A 110 16.21 -5.06 -4.40
C TRP A 110 17.16 -6.23 -4.11
N GLN A 111 18.14 -5.99 -3.24
CA GLN A 111 19.26 -6.88 -2.93
C GLN A 111 18.86 -8.36 -2.69
N TYR A 112 17.62 -8.60 -2.26
CA TYR A 112 17.08 -9.91 -1.90
C TYR A 112 15.86 -10.35 -2.71
N GLY A 113 15.50 -9.67 -3.80
CA GLY A 113 14.36 -10.07 -4.61
C GLY A 113 13.92 -9.06 -5.65
N ARG A 114 12.83 -9.35 -6.34
CA ARG A 114 12.25 -8.48 -7.36
C ARG A 114 10.75 -8.67 -7.43
N ASP A 115 10.02 -7.57 -7.63
CA ASP A 115 8.63 -7.63 -8.07
C ASP A 115 8.58 -8.06 -9.54
N THR A 116 7.82 -9.10 -9.84
CA THR A 116 7.58 -9.64 -11.20
C THR A 116 6.12 -9.49 -11.65
N ALA A 117 5.23 -9.11 -10.73
CA ALA A 117 3.82 -8.84 -10.97
C ALA A 117 3.35 -7.70 -10.08
N ASP A 118 2.26 -7.03 -10.47
CA ASP A 118 1.49 -6.14 -9.60
C ASP A 118 0.00 -6.49 -9.69
N ARG A 119 -0.45 -7.32 -8.75
CA ARG A 119 -1.81 -7.84 -8.63
C ARG A 119 -2.71 -6.94 -7.80
N ARG A 120 -2.24 -5.74 -7.39
CA ARG A 120 -3.06 -4.81 -6.59
C ARG A 120 -4.27 -4.26 -7.36
N GLY A 121 -4.40 -4.49 -8.66
CA GLY A 121 -5.64 -4.24 -9.38
C GLY A 121 -6.74 -5.28 -9.11
N GLU A 122 -6.36 -6.47 -8.64
CA GLU A 122 -7.24 -7.62 -8.46
C GLU A 122 -7.81 -7.66 -7.04
N LEU A 123 -9.12 -7.43 -6.89
CA LEU A 123 -9.77 -7.45 -5.57
C LEU A 123 -9.70 -8.83 -4.90
N ASP A 124 -9.63 -9.91 -5.67
CA ASP A 124 -9.46 -11.27 -5.12
C ASP A 124 -8.09 -11.45 -4.46
N TYR A 125 -7.03 -10.99 -5.12
CA TYR A 125 -5.70 -10.94 -4.52
C TYR A 125 -5.70 -10.10 -3.24
N ILE A 126 -6.32 -8.91 -3.26
CA ILE A 126 -6.36 -8.00 -2.11
C ILE A 126 -7.13 -8.60 -0.93
N VAL A 127 -8.34 -9.12 -1.19
CA VAL A 127 -9.33 -9.46 -0.16
C VAL A 127 -9.24 -10.91 0.30
N HIS A 128 -8.90 -11.82 -0.60
CA HIS A 128 -8.83 -13.25 -0.33
C HIS A 128 -7.38 -13.68 -0.09
N ASP A 129 -6.49 -13.48 -1.07
CA ASP A 129 -5.13 -14.02 -0.99
C ASP A 129 -4.23 -13.29 0.02
N GLN A 130 -4.44 -11.98 0.19
CA GLN A 130 -3.66 -11.16 1.09
C GLN A 130 -4.43 -10.70 2.33
N ALA A 131 -5.76 -10.79 2.34
CA ALA A 131 -6.60 -10.41 3.46
C ALA A 131 -6.27 -9.00 4.04
N PHE A 132 -6.10 -8.00 3.18
CA PHE A 132 -5.89 -6.63 3.65
C PHE A 132 -7.13 -6.12 4.41
N GLY A 133 -6.91 -5.42 5.52
CA GLY A 133 -7.98 -4.89 6.38
C GLY A 133 -8.44 -3.48 6.01
N LEU A 134 -7.75 -2.81 5.09
CA LEU A 134 -8.17 -1.51 4.54
C LEU A 134 -7.82 -1.48 3.04
N ILE A 135 -8.77 -1.03 2.22
CA ILE A 135 -8.55 -0.81 0.79
C ILE A 135 -8.74 0.67 0.50
N THR A 136 -7.74 1.29 -0.10
CA THR A 136 -7.90 2.61 -0.73
C THR A 136 -8.00 2.42 -2.23
N THR A 137 -8.97 3.04 -2.87
CA THR A 137 -9.31 2.76 -4.27
C THR A 137 -9.96 3.97 -4.94
N ASP A 138 -9.70 4.12 -6.23
CA ASP A 138 -10.36 5.11 -7.09
C ASP A 138 -11.70 4.61 -7.65
N ASP A 139 -12.02 3.31 -7.49
CA ASP A 139 -13.35 2.73 -7.76
C ASP A 139 -13.99 2.18 -6.47
N PRO A 140 -14.45 3.07 -5.56
CA PRO A 140 -15.10 2.63 -4.33
C PRO A 140 -16.43 1.89 -4.61
N LYS A 141 -17.11 2.16 -5.73
CA LYS A 141 -18.37 1.49 -6.06
C LYS A 141 -18.13 0.02 -6.43
N GLY A 142 -17.18 -0.24 -7.32
CA GLY A 142 -16.81 -1.60 -7.70
C GLY A 142 -16.25 -2.40 -6.54
N ALA A 143 -15.36 -1.80 -5.74
CA ALA A 143 -14.82 -2.44 -4.53
C ALA A 143 -15.94 -2.81 -3.53
N MET A 144 -16.85 -1.88 -3.23
CA MET A 144 -17.97 -2.17 -2.31
C MET A 144 -18.92 -3.25 -2.85
N ALA A 145 -19.21 -3.27 -4.15
CA ALA A 145 -20.01 -4.32 -4.76
C ALA A 145 -19.35 -5.70 -4.60
N TYR A 146 -18.04 -5.79 -4.86
CA TYR A 146 -17.27 -7.02 -4.67
C TYR A 146 -17.27 -7.50 -3.22
N LEU A 147 -17.06 -6.59 -2.25
CA LEU A 147 -17.03 -6.90 -0.82
C LEU A 147 -18.39 -7.36 -0.30
N ARG A 148 -19.48 -6.70 -0.71
CA ARG A 148 -20.86 -7.08 -0.35
C ARG A 148 -21.21 -8.47 -0.85
N ALA A 149 -20.85 -8.80 -2.09
CA ALA A 149 -21.09 -10.13 -2.66
C ALA A 149 -20.39 -11.27 -1.88
N ARG A 150 -19.43 -10.94 -1.02
CA ARG A 150 -18.65 -11.88 -0.20
C ARG A 150 -18.83 -11.70 1.31
N GLY A 151 -19.75 -10.82 1.75
CA GLY A 151 -19.97 -10.55 3.17
C GLY A 151 -18.78 -9.92 3.90
N LYS A 152 -17.91 -9.17 3.20
CA LYS A 152 -16.67 -8.57 3.75
C LYS A 152 -16.72 -7.03 3.79
N HIS A 153 -17.83 -6.45 4.20
CA HIS A 153 -18.13 -5.01 4.04
C HIS A 153 -18.34 -4.26 5.35
N ASP A 154 -18.05 -4.89 6.49
CA ASP A 154 -18.18 -4.35 7.84
C ASP A 154 -16.86 -3.75 8.36
#